data_AF-A0A7S8E5U7-F1
#
_entry.id   AF-A0A7S8E5U7-F1
#
_cell.length_a   1.000
_cell.length_b   1.000
_cell.length_c   1.000
_cell.angle_alpha   90.00
_cell.angle_beta   90.00
_cell.angle_gamma   90.00
#
_symmetry.space_group_name_H-M   'P 1'
#
loop_
_entity.id
_entity.type
_entity.pdbx_description
1 polymer ?
#
loop_
_entity_poly.entity_id
_entity_poly.type
_entity_poly.pdbx_seq_one_letter_code
_entity_poly.pdbx_strand_id
1 'polypeptide(L)'
;MKRVLIYSTRSLFSSGIKTLLDAEPELTVIAWETDAEEVIKRIHEMQPDVILVMVKGPSDAIMSDEQRFVRAGGKTKVIELNLEDSNVCIYSSEQIAIKEIQDLVRVIQ
;
A
#
# COMPACT_ATOMS: atom_id res chain seq x y z
N MET A 1 15.35 -6.30 0.14
CA MET A 1 14.76 -5.01 -0.23
C MET A 1 13.47 -5.27 -0.99
N LYS A 2 12.33 -4.89 -0.42
CA LYS A 2 10.98 -5.08 -0.95
C LYS A 2 10.55 -3.85 -1.75
N ARG A 3 10.02 -4.06 -2.94
CA ARG A 3 9.56 -3.03 -3.87
C ARG A 3 8.11 -2.68 -3.55
N VAL A 4 7.88 -1.46 -3.11
CA VAL A 4 6.56 -0.95 -2.70
C VAL A 4 6.03 0.00 -3.76
N LEU A 5 4.83 -0.27 -4.26
CA LEU A 5 4.01 0.66 -5.04
C LEU A 5 2.96 1.26 -4.10
N ILE A 6 2.83 2.59 -4.08
CA ILE A 6 1.82 3.26 -3.26
C ILE A 6 0.64 3.67 -4.14
N TYR A 7 -0.57 3.34 -3.70
CA TYR A 7 -1.81 3.87 -4.26
C TYR A 7 -2.49 4.77 -3.23
N SER A 8 -2.72 6.04 -3.57
CA SER A 8 -3.45 6.95 -2.69
C SER A 8 -4.24 7.98 -3.48
N THR A 9 -5.53 8.10 -3.22
CA THR A 9 -6.41 9.05 -3.93
C THR A 9 -6.20 10.51 -3.48
N ARG A 10 -5.33 10.77 -2.49
CA ARG A 10 -5.04 12.13 -1.99
C ARG A 10 -3.55 12.33 -1.76
N SER A 11 -2.98 13.35 -2.42
CA SER A 11 -1.53 13.62 -2.42
C SER A 11 -0.95 14.17 -1.11
N LEU A 12 -1.77 14.64 -0.15
CA LEU A 12 -1.28 15.46 0.96
C LEU A 12 -0.53 14.70 2.07
N PHE A 13 -0.75 13.38 2.20
CA PHE A 13 -0.06 12.54 3.21
C PHE A 13 1.23 11.89 2.68
N SER A 14 1.63 12.25 1.46
CA SER A 14 2.63 11.50 0.70
C SER A 14 4.07 11.72 1.15
N SER A 15 4.44 12.93 1.55
CA SER A 15 5.84 13.23 1.88
C SER A 15 6.28 12.63 3.22
N GLY A 16 5.42 12.67 4.25
CA GLY A 16 5.73 12.13 5.58
C GLY A 16 5.88 10.61 5.56
N ILE A 17 4.91 9.91 4.97
CA ILE A 17 4.96 8.44 4.85
C ILE A 17 6.10 8.01 3.91
N LYS A 18 6.32 8.70 2.79
CA LYS A 18 7.45 8.40 1.92
C LYS A 18 8.78 8.55 2.67
N THR A 19 8.95 9.60 3.47
CA THR A 19 10.16 9.81 4.28
C THR A 19 10.37 8.67 5.27
N LEU A 20 9.30 8.22 5.94
CA LEU A 20 9.37 7.08 6.86
C LEU A 20 9.73 5.78 6.14
N LEU A 21 9.10 5.50 4.99
CA LEU A 21 9.37 4.30 4.20
C LEU A 21 10.77 4.32 3.56
N ASP A 22 11.24 5.47 3.09
CA ASP A 22 12.60 5.65 2.54
C ASP A 22 13.68 5.48 3.62
N ALA A 23 13.35 5.75 4.89
CA ALA A 23 14.26 5.56 6.02
C ALA A 23 14.45 4.07 6.38
N GLU A 24 13.56 3.18 5.92
CA GLU A 24 13.64 1.74 6.18
C GLU A 24 14.49 1.07 5.08
N PRO A 25 15.71 0.56 5.39
CA PRO A 25 16.64 0.03 4.38
C PRO A 25 16.14 -1.23 3.68
N GLU A 26 15.14 -1.89 4.27
CA GLU A 26 14.52 -3.09 3.72
C GLU A 26 13.41 -2.78 2.71
N LEU A 27 12.95 -1.52 2.63
CA LEU A 27 11.87 -1.08 1.76
C LEU A 27 12.39 -0.14 0.67
N THR A 28 11.72 -0.12 -0.47
CA THR A 28 11.96 0.87 -1.52
C THR A 28 10.66 1.19 -2.21
N VAL A 29 10.26 2.46 -2.13
CA VAL A 29 9.10 2.96 -2.87
C VAL A 29 9.50 3.12 -4.34
N ILE A 30 8.97 2.25 -5.21
CA ILE A 30 9.32 2.22 -6.63
C ILE A 30 8.37 3.04 -7.51
N ALA A 31 7.16 3.32 -7.01
CA ALA A 31 6.17 4.14 -7.69
C ALA A 31 5.11 4.65 -6.72
N TRP A 32 4.45 5.74 -7.12
CA TRP A 32 3.32 6.34 -6.42
C TRP A 32 2.29 6.72 -7.47
N GLU A 33 1.08 6.19 -7.35
CA GLU A 33 -0.02 6.49 -8.26
C GLU A 33 -1.28 6.90 -7.47
N THR A 34 -2.09 7.76 -8.07
CA THR A 34 -3.38 8.19 -7.50
C THR A 34 -4.56 7.66 -8.31
N ASP A 35 -4.27 6.94 -9.40
CA ASP A 35 -5.23 6.38 -10.35
C ASP A 35 -5.06 4.85 -10.43
N ALA A 36 -6.16 4.12 -10.29
CA ALA A 36 -6.13 2.66 -10.25
C ALA A 36 -5.69 2.01 -11.56
N GLU A 37 -5.96 2.62 -12.72
CA GLU A 37 -5.52 2.08 -14.01
C GLU A 37 -3.99 2.19 -14.14
N GLU A 38 -3.42 3.32 -13.74
CA GLU A 38 -1.96 3.46 -13.70
C GLU A 38 -1.34 2.48 -12.69
N VAL A 39 -1.97 2.25 -11.52
CA VAL A 39 -1.52 1.19 -10.60
C VAL A 39 -1.46 -0.17 -11.29
N ILE A 40 -2.52 -0.58 -12.00
CA ILE A 40 -2.55 -1.87 -12.71
C ILE A 40 -1.46 -1.96 -13.77
N LYS A 41 -1.23 -0.89 -14.52
CA LYS A 41 -0.13 -0.81 -15.48
C LYS A 41 1.23 -0.95 -14.79
N ARG A 42 1.46 -0.25 -13.67
CA ARG A 42 2.69 -0.37 -12.87
C ARG A 42 2.88 -1.77 -12.29
N ILE A 43 1.81 -2.45 -11.89
CA ILE A 43 1.89 -3.84 -11.44
C ILE A 43 2.50 -4.72 -12.53
N HIS A 44 2.02 -4.61 -13.76
CA HIS A 44 2.52 -5.40 -14.89
C HIS A 44 3.94 -5.01 -15.28
N GLU A 45 4.24 -3.71 -15.34
CA GLU A 45 5.56 -3.19 -15.78
C GLU A 45 6.66 -3.46 -14.74
N MET A 46 6.34 -3.31 -13.46
CA MET A 46 7.34 -3.21 -12.40
C MET A 46 7.31 -4.37 -11.40
N GLN A 47 6.26 -5.21 -11.42
CA GLN A 47 6.07 -6.34 -10.51
C GLN A 47 6.46 -6.00 -9.06
N PRO A 48 5.76 -5.05 -8.40
CA PRO A 48 6.01 -4.73 -7.00
C PRO A 48 5.82 -5.96 -6.10
N ASP A 49 6.58 -6.03 -5.02
CA ASP A 49 6.35 -7.02 -3.96
C ASP A 49 5.06 -6.69 -3.20
N VAL A 50 4.80 -5.40 -3.00
CA VAL A 50 3.66 -4.90 -2.21
C VAL A 50 3.03 -3.68 -2.88
N ILE A 51 1.70 -3.62 -2.84
CA ILE A 51 0.91 -2.41 -3.07
C ILE A 51 0.39 -1.92 -1.73
N LEU A 52 0.76 -0.71 -1.36
CA LEU A 52 0.26 -0.03 -0.17
C LEU A 52 -0.86 0.93 -0.57
N VAL A 53 -2.09 0.58 -0.23
CA VAL A 53 -3.31 1.33 -0.56
C VAL A 53 -3.65 2.25 0.62
N MET A 54 -3.46 3.55 0.46
CA MET A 54 -3.68 4.52 1.53
C MET A 54 -5.06 5.15 1.45
N VAL A 55 -5.85 4.96 2.51
CA VAL A 55 -7.24 5.38 2.59
C VAL A 55 -7.44 6.36 3.76
N LYS A 56 -8.46 7.22 3.67
CA LYS A 56 -8.86 8.13 4.75
C LYS A 56 -10.37 8.03 4.91
N GLY A 57 -10.83 7.56 6.07
CA GLY A 57 -12.23 7.26 6.33
C GLY A 57 -12.60 5.81 5.97
N PRO A 58 -13.90 5.46 5.96
CA PRO A 58 -14.36 4.10 5.67
C PRO A 58 -13.93 3.62 4.27
N SER A 59 -13.45 2.38 4.19
CA SER A 59 -12.75 1.80 3.03
C SER A 59 -13.66 1.49 1.82
N ASP A 60 -14.97 1.68 1.93
CA ASP A 60 -15.98 1.26 0.93
C ASP A 60 -15.74 1.79 -0.49
N ALA A 61 -15.05 2.93 -0.65
CA ALA A 61 -14.77 3.49 -1.97
C ALA A 61 -13.62 2.77 -2.70
N ILE A 62 -12.72 2.10 -1.99
CA ILE A 62 -11.46 1.59 -2.54
C ILE A 62 -11.52 0.07 -2.72
N MET A 63 -12.37 -0.64 -1.95
CA MET A 63 -12.61 -2.11 -2.00
C MET A 63 -12.71 -2.77 -3.39
N SER A 64 -13.14 -2.01 -4.40
CA SER A 64 -13.25 -2.49 -5.79
C SER A 64 -11.90 -2.51 -6.54
N ASP A 65 -10.96 -1.66 -6.17
CA ASP A 65 -9.64 -1.54 -6.80
C ASP A 65 -8.65 -2.58 -6.25
N GLU A 66 -8.65 -2.90 -4.95
CA GLU A 66 -7.71 -3.88 -4.40
C GLU A 66 -7.97 -5.27 -4.98
N GLN A 67 -9.23 -5.65 -5.21
CA GLN A 67 -9.55 -6.91 -5.88
C GLN A 67 -8.95 -6.96 -7.30
N ARG A 68 -8.93 -5.83 -8.00
CA ARG A 68 -8.33 -5.72 -9.34
C ARG A 68 -6.82 -5.83 -9.24
N PHE A 69 -6.20 -5.20 -8.23
CA PHE A 69 -4.76 -5.29 -7.97
C PHE A 69 -4.33 -6.71 -7.62
N VAL A 70 -5.07 -7.42 -6.75
CA VAL A 70 -4.79 -8.83 -6.41
C VAL A 70 -4.84 -9.70 -7.67
N ARG A 71 -5.85 -9.49 -8.53
CA ARG A 71 -5.99 -10.23 -9.80
C ARG A 71 -4.87 -9.93 -10.80
N ALA A 72 -4.43 -8.68 -10.89
CA ALA A 72 -3.35 -8.26 -11.78
C ALA A 72 -1.96 -8.67 -11.27
N GLY A 73 -1.77 -8.66 -9.94
CA GLY A 73 -0.46 -8.77 -9.30
C GLY A 73 0.03 -10.18 -9.04
N GLY A 74 -0.85 -11.19 -9.01
CA GLY A 74 -0.51 -12.61 -8.85
C GLY A 74 0.22 -12.96 -7.54
N LYS A 75 1.48 -12.53 -7.40
CA LYS A 75 2.33 -12.63 -6.21
C LYS A 75 2.43 -11.33 -5.41
N THR A 76 2.04 -10.19 -6.00
CA THR A 76 2.05 -8.90 -5.31
C THR A 76 1.09 -8.91 -4.12
N LYS A 77 1.59 -8.59 -2.94
CA LYS A 77 0.79 -8.40 -1.72
C LYS A 77 0.02 -7.08 -1.81
N VAL A 78 -1.24 -7.04 -1.41
CA VAL A 78 -2.00 -5.78 -1.28
C VAL A 78 -2.26 -5.51 0.18
N ILE A 79 -1.87 -4.33 0.66
CA ILE A 79 -1.99 -3.88 2.05
C ILE A 79 -2.74 -2.56 2.04
N GLU A 80 -3.92 -2.53 2.64
CA GLU A 80 -4.63 -1.28 2.92
C GLU A 80 -4.02 -0.59 4.14
N LEU A 81 -3.95 0.75 4.15
CA LEU A 81 -3.53 1.64 5.23
C LEU A 81 -4.49 2.81 5.42
N ASN A 82 -5.35 2.70 6.43
CA ASN A 82 -6.16 3.80 6.94
C ASN A 82 -5.30 4.81 7.71
N LEU A 83 -5.37 6.08 7.31
CA LEU A 83 -4.60 7.18 7.89
C LEU A 83 -5.37 7.96 8.96
N GLU A 84 -6.66 7.69 9.16
CA GLU A 84 -7.52 8.38 10.14
C GLU A 84 -7.59 7.66 11.48
N ASP A 85 -7.72 6.34 11.45
CA ASP A 85 -7.45 5.50 12.61
C ASP A 85 -6.01 5.01 12.48
N SER A 86 -5.19 5.16 13.51
CA SER A 86 -3.87 4.48 13.62
C SER A 86 -4.00 2.94 13.74
N ASN A 87 -5.05 2.38 13.16
CA ASN A 87 -5.39 0.98 13.07
C ASN A 87 -5.52 0.66 11.58
N VAL A 88 -4.73 -0.32 11.13
CA VAL A 88 -4.65 -0.68 9.72
C VAL A 88 -4.36 -2.16 9.57
N CYS A 89 -5.23 -2.88 8.85
CA CYS A 89 -4.88 -3.74 7.70
C CYS A 89 -6.10 -4.55 7.22
N ILE A 90 -6.19 -4.83 5.92
CA ILE A 90 -6.77 -6.10 5.44
C ILE A 90 -5.81 -6.75 4.45
N TYR A 91 -5.41 -7.97 4.80
CA TYR A 91 -4.80 -8.97 3.91
C TYR A 91 -5.77 -10.14 3.79
N SER A 92 -6.59 -10.19 2.73
CA SER A 92 -7.57 -11.24 2.33
C SER A 92 -8.45 -11.94 3.41
N SER A 93 -8.32 -11.63 4.70
CA SER A 93 -8.99 -12.26 5.84
C SER A 93 -8.59 -11.69 7.22
N GLU A 94 -7.42 -11.06 7.40
CA GLU A 94 -6.91 -10.67 8.74
C GLU A 94 -6.71 -9.15 8.92
N GLN A 95 -7.09 -8.65 10.11
CA GLN A 95 -6.85 -7.28 10.58
C GLN A 95 -5.75 -7.25 11.62
N ILE A 96 -4.71 -6.45 11.37
CA ILE A 96 -3.58 -6.20 12.29
C ILE A 96 -3.66 -4.73 12.71
N ALA A 97 -3.13 -4.35 13.87
CA ALA A 97 -3.00 -2.94 14.25
C ALA A 97 -1.56 -2.47 14.03
N ILE A 98 -1.36 -1.39 13.29
CA ILE A 98 -0.05 -0.78 13.02
C ILE A 98 0.07 0.46 13.90
N LYS A 99 0.92 0.40 14.93
CA LYS A 99 1.15 1.52 15.87
C LYS A 99 2.39 2.33 15.50
N GLU A 100 3.36 1.68 14.87
CA GLU A 100 4.62 2.27 14.43
C GLU A 100 5.04 1.74 13.06
N ILE A 101 5.99 2.42 12.40
CA ILE A 101 6.47 2.02 11.07
C ILE A 101 7.05 0.60 11.05
N GLN A 102 7.61 0.16 12.17
CA GLN A 102 8.16 -1.20 12.33
C GLN A 102 7.07 -2.27 12.25
N ASP A 103 5.84 -1.99 12.66
CA ASP A 103 4.71 -2.90 12.45
C ASP A 103 4.41 -3.06 10.96
N LEU A 104 4.47 -1.97 10.19
CA LEU A 104 4.28 -2.02 8.73
C LEU A 104 5.41 -2.78 8.03
N VAL A 105 6.67 -2.57 8.44
CA VAL A 105 7.83 -3.31 7.91
C VAL A 105 7.65 -4.82 8.12
N ARG A 106 7.21 -5.24 9.31
CA ARG A 106 6.95 -6.65 9.64
C ARG A 106 5.85 -7.26 8.78
N VAL A 107 4.80 -6.51 8.44
CA VAL A 107 3.71 -7.00 7.58
C VAL A 107 4.16 -7.12 6.12
N ILE A 108 5.06 -6.24 5.67
CA ILE A 108 5.61 -6.26 4.31
C ILE A 108 6.57 -7.44 4.08
N GLN A 109 7.36 -7.81 5.10
CA GLN A 109 8.29 -8.96 5.06
C GLN A 109 7.57 -10.28 4.73
#